data_AF-A0A417Z0R0-F1
#
_entry.id   AF-A0A417Z0R0-F1
#
_cell.length_a   1.000
_cell.length_b   1.000
_cell.length_c   1.000
_cell.angle_alpha   90.00
_cell.angle_beta   90.00
_cell.angle_gamma   90.00
#
_symmetry.space_group_name_H-M   'P 1'
#
loop_
_entity.id
_entity.type
_entity.pdbx_description
1 polymer ?
#
loop_
_entity_poly.entity_id
_entity_poly.type
_entity_poly.pdbx_seq_one_letter_code
_entity_poly.pdbx_strand_id
1 'polypeptide(L)'
;MGLWADLLEGPGPLLRFHNVGVLTDDIDGVKATAAGHGLPLELSAQSAGSWSFAYHRVPLLGHLVEHLQYFGAAGDGLDHIRGLR
;
A
#
# COMPACT_ATOMS: atom_id res chain seq x y z
N MET A 1 -1.12 4.72 -19.17
CA MET A 1 0.14 4.35 -18.51
C MET A 1 -0.15 4.18 -17.03
N GLY A 2 0.53 3.27 -16.34
CA GLY A 2 0.22 2.93 -14.94
C GLY A 2 1.00 3.81 -13.97
N LEU A 3 0.46 4.06 -12.78
CA LEU A 3 1.07 4.86 -11.69
C LEU A 3 2.59 4.62 -11.54
N TRP A 4 3.01 3.37 -11.69
CA TRP A 4 4.41 2.95 -11.59
C TRP A 4 5.27 3.31 -12.79
N ALA A 5 4.73 3.20 -14.00
CA ALA A 5 5.45 3.63 -15.21
C ALA A 5 5.79 5.12 -15.10
N ASP A 6 4.82 5.94 -14.69
CA ASP A 6 4.97 7.39 -14.58
C ASP A 6 5.99 7.79 -13.48
N LEU A 7 6.11 7.01 -12.39
CA LEU A 7 7.08 7.25 -11.30
C LEU A 7 8.49 6.71 -11.59
N LEU A 8 8.58 5.63 -12.37
CA LEU A 8 9.83 4.92 -12.63
C LEU A 8 10.43 5.27 -13.99
N GLU A 9 9.76 6.12 -14.78
CA GLU A 9 10.31 6.63 -16.04
C GLU A 9 11.64 7.38 -15.81
N GLY A 10 12.61 7.05 -16.67
CA GLY A 10 13.96 7.64 -16.69
C GLY A 10 15.04 6.64 -17.15
N PRO A 11 16.25 7.10 -17.45
CA PRO A 11 17.31 6.27 -18.02
C PRO A 11 17.89 5.29 -16.98
N GLY A 12 17.79 3.98 -17.27
CA GLY A 12 18.51 2.90 -16.58
C GLY A 12 17.93 2.46 -15.23
N PRO A 13 18.42 1.32 -14.68
CA PRO A 13 18.04 0.88 -13.34
C PRO A 13 18.63 1.85 -12.31
N LEU A 14 17.79 2.74 -11.79
CA LEU A 14 18.12 3.64 -10.69
C LEU A 14 17.47 3.11 -9.42
N LEU A 15 18.22 3.04 -8.31
CA LEU A 15 17.63 2.87 -6.99
C LEU A 15 16.80 4.12 -6.69
N ARG A 16 15.48 3.97 -6.63
CA ARG A 16 14.54 5.08 -6.37
C ARG A 16 13.70 4.75 -5.15
N PHE A 17 13.44 5.78 -4.34
CA PHE A 17 12.48 5.66 -3.26
C PHE A 17 11.06 5.61 -3.85
N HIS A 18 10.39 4.48 -3.65
CA HIS A 18 9.11 4.17 -4.28
C HIS A 18 7.93 4.48 -3.36
N ASN A 19 7.92 3.91 -2.16
CA ASN A 19 6.88 4.11 -1.16
C ASN A 19 7.37 3.78 0.26
N VAL A 20 6.58 4.20 1.25
CA VAL A 20 6.58 3.59 2.59
C VAL A 20 5.42 2.59 2.66
N GLY A 21 5.67 1.43 3.26
CA GLY A 21 4.62 0.45 3.57
C GLY A 21 4.17 0.53 5.03
N VAL A 22 2.86 0.55 5.25
CA VAL A 22 2.21 0.50 6.56
C VAL A 22 1.34 -0.75 6.59
N LEU A 23 1.62 -1.64 7.54
CA LEU A 23 0.78 -2.82 7.76
C LEU A 23 -0.46 -2.43 8.57
N THR A 24 -1.62 -2.85 8.11
CA THR A 24 -2.91 -2.65 8.80
C THR A 24 -3.66 -3.97 8.90
N ASP A 25 -4.49 -4.09 9.92
CA ASP A 25 -5.43 -5.20 10.10
C ASP A 25 -6.87 -4.80 9.69
N ASP A 26 -7.07 -3.56 9.24
CA ASP A 26 -8.34 -3.02 8.75
C ASP A 26 -8.14 -2.11 7.52
N ILE A 27 -7.94 -2.72 6.35
CA ILE A 27 -7.74 -2.00 5.09
C ILE A 27 -9.00 -1.26 4.63
N ASP A 28 -10.19 -1.76 4.97
CA ASP A 28 -11.45 -1.15 4.57
C ASP A 28 -11.71 0.12 5.39
N GLY A 29 -11.39 0.10 6.70
CA GLY A 29 -11.38 1.28 7.55
C GLY A 29 -10.38 2.34 7.08
N VAL A 30 -9.19 1.93 6.61
CA VAL A 30 -8.22 2.86 6.00
C VAL A 30 -8.81 3.54 4.77
N LYS A 31 -9.42 2.79 3.85
CA LYS A 31 -10.03 3.34 2.62
C LYS A 31 -11.19 4.29 2.97
N ALA A 32 -12.03 3.92 3.93
CA ALA A 32 -13.14 4.76 4.39
C ALA A 32 -12.64 6.05 5.06
N THR A 33 -11.58 5.96 5.86
CA THR A 33 -10.95 7.12 6.50
C THR A 33 -10.36 8.07 5.46
N ALA A 34 -9.64 7.56 4.46
CA ALA A 34 -9.11 8.37 3.37
C ALA A 34 -10.23 9.13 2.63
N ALA A 35 -11.32 8.43 2.30
CA ALA A 35 -12.49 9.06 1.68
C ALA A 35 -13.13 10.14 2.58
N GLY A 36 -13.27 9.88 3.89
CA GLY A 36 -13.82 10.84 4.85
C GLY A 36 -12.98 12.11 5.02
N HIS A 37 -11.67 12.03 4.80
CA HIS A 37 -10.76 13.17 4.83
C HIS A 37 -10.52 13.83 3.46
N GLY A 38 -11.18 13.35 2.40
CA GLY A 38 -10.95 13.86 1.04
C GLY A 38 -9.55 13.57 0.51
N LEU A 39 -8.91 12.51 0.99
CA LEU A 39 -7.60 12.06 0.53
C LEU A 39 -7.79 11.04 -0.59
N PRO A 40 -7.45 11.38 -1.85
CA PRO A 40 -7.64 10.46 -2.97
C PRO A 40 -6.68 9.27 -2.87
N LEU A 41 -7.22 8.07 -3.06
CA LEU A 41 -6.41 6.88 -3.27
C LEU A 41 -5.98 6.83 -4.73
N GLU A 42 -4.67 6.76 -4.96
CA GLU A 42 -4.07 6.70 -6.29
C GLU A 42 -4.25 5.33 -6.93
N LEU A 43 -4.21 4.28 -6.10
CA LEU A 43 -4.36 2.91 -6.52
C LEU A 43 -4.85 2.06 -5.35
N SER A 44 -5.74 1.11 -5.61
CA SER A 44 -6.05 0.05 -4.66
C SER A 44 -6.31 -1.24 -5.42
N ALA A 45 -5.93 -2.37 -4.82
CA ALA A 45 -6.19 -3.68 -5.38
C ALA A 45 -6.33 -4.70 -4.26
N GLN A 46 -6.96 -5.82 -4.59
CA GLN A 46 -7.14 -6.93 -3.69
C GLN A 46 -6.94 -8.24 -4.45
N SER A 47 -6.12 -9.11 -3.86
CA SER A 47 -6.05 -10.51 -4.26
C SER A 47 -7.13 -11.31 -3.53
N ALA A 48 -7.65 -12.36 -4.17
CA ALA A 48 -8.63 -13.24 -3.55
C ALA A 48 -8.01 -13.97 -2.33
N GLY A 49 -8.28 -13.46 -1.13
CA GLY A 49 -7.93 -14.10 0.14
C GLY A 49 -6.46 -14.03 0.56
N SER A 50 -5.62 -13.21 -0.08
CA SER A 50 -4.18 -13.14 0.23
C SER A 50 -3.71 -11.78 0.71
N TRP A 51 -4.10 -10.69 0.04
CA TRP A 51 -3.72 -9.34 0.44
C TRP A 51 -4.67 -8.30 -0.14
N SER A 52 -4.71 -7.12 0.46
CA SER A 52 -5.39 -5.92 -0.05
C SER A 52 -4.52 -4.72 0.27
N PHE A 53 -4.38 -3.80 -0.69
CA PHE A 53 -3.62 -2.57 -0.48
C PHE A 53 -4.35 -1.33 -0.97
N ALA A 54 -3.94 -0.19 -0.42
CA ALA A 54 -4.34 1.13 -0.87
C ALA A 54 -3.14 2.10 -0.84
N TYR A 55 -2.92 2.80 -1.94
CA TYR A 55 -1.93 3.85 -2.05
C TYR A 55 -2.58 5.22 -1.96
N HIS A 56 -1.97 6.11 -1.18
CA HIS A 56 -2.21 7.53 -1.31
C HIS A 56 -0.88 8.28 -1.46
N ARG A 57 -0.94 9.42 -2.12
CA ARG A 57 0.23 10.28 -2.31
C ARG A 57 0.34 11.26 -1.14
N VAL A 58 1.55 11.41 -0.62
CA VAL A 58 1.85 12.48 0.35
C VAL A 58 2.07 13.77 -0.45
N PRO A 59 1.25 14.81 -0.22
CA PRO A 59 1.42 16.08 -0.92
C PRO A 59 2.84 16.64 -0.74
N LEU A 60 3.34 17.32 -1.78
CA LEU A 60 4.66 17.99 -1.82
C LEU A 60 5.89 17.08 -1.81
N LEU A 61 5.79 15.83 -1.36
CA LEU A 61 6.92 14.89 -1.35
C LEU A 61 6.95 13.99 -2.59
N GLY A 62 5.84 13.87 -3.32
CA GLY A 62 5.75 13.00 -4.50
C GLY A 62 5.86 11.51 -4.17
N HIS A 63 5.94 11.16 -2.88
CA HIS A 63 6.07 9.80 -2.38
C HIS A 63 4.70 9.19 -2.09
N LEU A 64 4.64 7.87 -2.17
CA LEU A 64 3.44 7.09 -1.89
C LEU A 64 3.54 6.44 -0.51
N VAL A 65 2.39 6.34 0.14
CA VAL A 65 2.20 5.48 1.32
C VAL A 65 1.28 4.34 0.91
N GLU A 66 1.78 3.12 1.00
CA GLU A 66 1.02 1.89 0.86
C GLU A 66 0.47 1.49 2.22
N HIS A 67 -0.84 1.30 2.31
CA HIS A 67 -1.45 0.55 3.39
C HIS A 67 -1.70 -0.86 2.90
N LEU A 68 -1.21 -1.85 3.64
CA LEU A 68 -1.24 -3.24 3.22
C LEU A 68 -1.79 -4.12 4.33
N GLN A 69 -2.76 -4.96 3.99
CA GLN A 69 -3.26 -6.02 4.85
C GLN A 69 -3.00 -7.36 4.18
N TYR A 70 -2.53 -8.33 4.97
CA TYR A 70 -2.40 -9.72 4.56
C TYR A 70 -3.54 -10.57 5.15
N PHE A 71 -3.93 -11.60 4.40
CA PHE A 71 -4.96 -12.56 4.77
C PHE A 71 -4.44 -13.99 4.59
N GLY A 72 -5.19 -14.96 5.12
CA GLY A 72 -4.87 -16.38 5.00
C GLY A 72 -3.44 -16.68 5.47
N ALA A 73 -2.73 -17.55 4.73
CA ALA A 73 -1.37 -17.96 5.09
C ALA A 73 -0.36 -16.81 5.19
N ALA A 74 -0.53 -15.74 4.40
CA ALA A 74 0.33 -14.55 4.52
C ALA A 74 0.04 -13.78 5.81
N GLY A 75 -1.24 -13.68 6.20
CA GLY A 75 -1.65 -13.13 7.49
C GLY A 75 -1.13 -13.96 8.66
N ASP A 76 -1.25 -15.29 8.60
CA ASP A 76 -0.74 -16.19 9.63
C ASP A 76 0.79 -16.08 9.78
N GLY A 77 1.52 -15.97 8.66
CA GLY A 77 2.96 -15.73 8.68
C GLY A 77 3.32 -14.39 9.33
N LEU A 78 2.54 -13.33 9.08
CA LEU A 78 2.74 -12.04 9.73
C LEU A 78 2.42 -12.09 11.24
N ASP A 79 1.36 -12.78 11.65
CA ASP A 79 1.03 -12.99 13.07
C ASP A 79 2.15 -13.70 13.82
N HIS A 80 2.78 -14.70 13.18
CA HIS A 80 3.93 -15.40 13.73
C HIS A 80 5.15 -14.47 13.92
N ILE A 81 5.48 -13.65 12.91
CA ILE A 81 6.56 -12.66 13.00
C ILE A 81 6.29 -11.65 14.12
N ARG A 82 5.02 -11.28 14.33
CA ARG A 82 4.58 -10.38 15.41
C ARG A 82 4.55 -11.04 16.79
N GLY A 83 4.73 -12.36 16.89
CA GLY A 83 4.63 -13.10 18.15
C GLY A 83 3.21 -13.19 18.71
N LEU A 84 2.21 -13.04 17.85
CA LEU A 84 0.78 -13.14 18.22
C LEU A 84 0.27 -14.58 18.16
N ARG A 85 1.02 -15.48 17.50
CA ARG A 85 0.78 -16.93 17.41
C ARG A 85 2.08 -17.72 17.29
#